data_AF-A0A373FM23-F1
#
_entry.id   AF-A0A373FM23-F1
#
_cell.length_a   1.000
_cell.length_b   1.000
_cell.length_c   1.000
_cell.angle_alpha   90.00
_cell.angle_beta   90.00
_cell.angle_gamma   90.00
#
_symmetry.space_group_name_H-M   'P 1'
#
loop_
_entity.id
_entity.type
_entity.pdbx_description
1 polymer ?
#
loop_
_entity_poly.entity_id
_entity_poly.type
_entity_poly.pdbx_seq_one_letter_code
_entity_poly.pdbx_strand_id
1 'polypeptide(L)'
;MIPQLTWRTTARISVCALWLSLSACGGGGSSSNADSGTPAPTTSKLSGKVTYDSVPATLNGLDYRATKELPVREAIVQAYDLSGTVLASTSTDDQGSYQLVLTPGIKVQVRVQARLLQDGIWDVAVRDNTAPAYAVKPDSAPVYALTSSTQNINGQDQLLNLHAASGWLDEKYANARSAAPFSILDQAYAAMQKIRQEVPTLQFPPLNIYWALLHKSAIGQGIPNPK
;
A
#
# COMPACT_ATOMS: atom_id res chain seq x y z
N MET A 1 -25.87 36.93 10.66
CA MET A 1 -26.03 35.80 11.58
C MET A 1 -25.16 34.67 11.08
N ILE A 2 -24.07 34.40 11.79
CA ILE A 2 -23.05 33.39 11.48
C ILE A 2 -23.10 32.38 12.62
N PRO A 3 -23.24 31.06 12.40
CA PRO A 3 -22.98 30.09 13.44
C PRO A 3 -21.52 29.64 13.38
N GLN A 4 -20.81 29.87 14.49
CA GLN A 4 -19.48 29.33 14.77
C GLN A 4 -19.62 27.86 15.15
N LEU A 5 -18.94 26.96 14.42
CA LEU A 5 -18.86 25.54 14.78
C LEU A 5 -17.48 25.26 15.40
N THR A 6 -17.48 24.99 16.69
CA THR A 6 -16.30 24.66 17.49
C THR A 6 -15.86 23.21 17.26
N TRP A 7 -14.61 22.97 16.85
CA TRP A 7 -14.01 21.64 16.84
C TRP A 7 -12.97 21.49 17.95
N ARG A 8 -13.14 20.42 18.73
CA ARG A 8 -12.37 20.05 19.92
C ARG A 8 -11.04 19.43 19.48
N THR A 9 -9.93 20.05 19.84
CA THR A 9 -8.59 19.46 19.73
C THR A 9 -8.42 18.36 20.77
N THR A 10 -8.23 17.11 20.33
CA THR A 10 -7.82 16.03 21.22
C THR A 10 -6.31 15.82 21.04
N ALA A 11 -5.52 16.32 22.00
CA ALA A 11 -4.10 16.03 22.09
C ALA A 11 -3.91 14.56 22.52
N ARG A 12 -3.10 13.80 21.78
CA ARG A 12 -2.69 12.45 22.19
C ARG A 12 -1.24 12.51 22.70
N ILE A 13 -1.12 12.28 24.00
CA ILE A 13 0.14 12.17 24.74
C ILE A 13 0.84 10.87 24.32
N SER A 14 2.07 10.99 23.83
CA SER A 14 2.97 9.85 23.58
C SER A 14 3.60 9.42 24.90
N VAL A 15 3.32 8.20 25.33
CA VAL A 15 3.98 7.57 26.50
C VAL A 15 5.12 6.70 25.98
N CYS A 16 6.37 7.14 26.20
CA CYS A 16 7.56 6.32 26.07
C CYS A 16 7.62 5.31 27.22
N ALA A 17 7.39 4.03 26.93
CA ALA A 17 7.60 2.95 27.89
C ALA A 17 9.06 2.46 27.80
N LEU A 18 9.86 2.83 28.80
CA LEU A 18 11.21 2.33 29.03
C LEU A 18 11.10 0.94 29.70
N TRP A 19 11.60 -0.12 29.06
CA TRP A 19 11.57 -1.47 29.63
C TRP A 19 12.86 -1.73 30.43
N LEU A 20 12.71 -1.90 31.74
CA LEU A 20 13.73 -2.45 32.64
C LEU A 20 13.72 -3.98 32.56
N SER A 21 14.85 -4.60 32.24
CA SER A 21 15.07 -6.04 32.34
C SER A 21 15.47 -6.43 33.76
N LEU A 22 14.65 -7.26 34.43
CA LEU A 22 15.08 -7.99 35.62
C LEU A 22 15.59 -9.37 35.21
N SER A 23 16.89 -9.60 35.41
CA SER A 23 17.46 -10.95 35.44
C SER A 23 17.19 -11.57 36.80
N ALA A 24 16.34 -12.59 36.85
CA ALA A 24 16.19 -13.45 38.01
C ALA A 24 16.87 -14.80 37.74
N CYS A 25 17.91 -15.10 38.51
CA CYS A 25 18.48 -16.44 38.64
C CYS A 25 17.86 -17.09 39.88
N GLY A 26 17.38 -18.32 39.73
CA GLY A 26 16.85 -19.13 40.84
C GLY A 26 16.62 -20.56 40.38
N GLY A 27 17.49 -21.47 40.82
CA GLY A 27 17.37 -22.91 40.60
C GLY A 27 16.58 -23.62 41.72
N GLY A 28 16.19 -24.86 41.45
CA GLY A 28 15.60 -25.79 42.42
C GLY A 28 14.58 -26.71 41.75
N GLY A 29 14.93 -27.98 41.54
CA GLY A 29 14.11 -28.95 40.82
C GLY A 29 12.98 -29.58 41.64
N SER A 30 11.99 -30.11 40.93
CA SER A 30 11.17 -31.27 41.29
C SER A 30 10.30 -31.67 40.10
N SER A 31 10.30 -32.96 39.80
CA SER A 31 9.59 -33.61 38.70
C SER A 31 8.07 -33.58 38.87
N SER A 32 7.38 -32.98 37.90
CA SER A 32 5.98 -33.27 37.59
C SER A 32 5.78 -33.18 36.08
N ASN A 33 5.18 -34.21 35.49
CA ASN A 33 4.75 -34.23 34.09
C ASN A 33 3.72 -33.10 33.88
N ALA A 34 4.21 -31.94 33.46
CA ALA A 34 3.37 -30.90 32.89
C ALA A 34 3.29 -31.18 31.38
N ASP A 35 2.10 -31.55 30.93
CA ASP A 35 1.68 -31.33 29.55
C ASP A 35 1.97 -29.85 29.23
N SER A 36 3.10 -29.59 28.58
CA SER A 36 3.48 -28.26 28.12
C SER A 36 2.67 -27.98 26.87
N GLY A 37 1.36 -27.78 27.07
CA GLY A 37 0.49 -27.13 26.11
C GLY A 37 0.99 -25.70 25.95
N THR A 38 1.99 -25.51 25.11
CA THR A 38 2.40 -24.19 24.62
C THR A 38 1.12 -23.47 24.19
N PRO A 39 0.77 -22.31 24.80
CA PRO A 39 -0.43 -21.60 24.41
C PRO A 39 -0.37 -21.36 22.91
N ALA A 40 -1.42 -21.77 22.18
CA ALA A 40 -1.49 -21.49 20.75
C ALA A 40 -1.30 -19.98 20.57
N PRO A 41 -0.41 -19.56 19.64
CA PRO A 41 -0.14 -18.14 19.41
C PRO A 41 -1.44 -17.41 19.16
N THR A 42 -1.68 -16.34 19.90
CA THR A 42 -2.93 -15.57 19.83
C THR A 42 -2.96 -14.63 18.62
N THR A 43 -1.79 -14.36 18.04
CA THR A 43 -1.59 -13.55 16.84
C THR A 43 -0.38 -14.05 16.05
N SER A 44 -0.41 -13.88 14.73
CA SER A 44 0.72 -14.13 13.82
C SER A 44 1.05 -12.89 13.00
N LYS A 45 2.34 -12.69 12.67
CA LYS A 45 2.78 -11.62 11.79
C LYS A 45 2.87 -12.11 10.35
N LEU A 46 2.21 -11.42 9.44
CA LEU A 46 2.42 -11.56 8.00
C LEU A 46 3.21 -10.35 7.53
N SER A 47 4.42 -10.56 7.03
CA SER A 47 5.34 -9.49 6.66
C SER A 47 6.02 -9.75 5.33
N GLY A 48 6.59 -8.73 4.71
CA GLY A 48 7.36 -8.91 3.49
C GLY A 48 7.73 -7.58 2.86
N LYS A 49 8.22 -7.66 1.63
CA LYS A 49 8.50 -6.51 0.78
C LYS A 49 7.57 -6.46 -0.42
N VAL A 50 7.19 -5.25 -0.81
CA VAL A 50 6.49 -4.97 -2.06
C VAL A 50 7.43 -4.23 -2.99
N THR A 51 7.64 -4.76 -4.19
CA THR A 51 8.50 -4.16 -5.21
C THR A 51 7.81 -4.07 -6.56
N TYR A 52 8.35 -3.25 -7.46
CA TYR A 52 7.88 -3.12 -8.83
C TYR A 52 9.04 -3.00 -9.82
N ASP A 53 8.78 -3.41 -11.06
CA ASP A 53 9.68 -3.15 -12.19
C ASP A 53 9.65 -1.67 -12.58
N SER A 54 10.73 -0.96 -12.27
CA SER A 54 10.98 0.40 -12.73
C SER A 54 11.70 0.36 -14.07
N VAL A 55 11.02 0.82 -15.12
CA VAL A 55 11.56 0.87 -16.48
C VAL A 55 11.94 2.32 -16.81
N PRO A 56 13.23 2.63 -17.01
CA PRO A 56 13.68 3.98 -17.33
C PRO A 56 13.09 4.49 -18.64
N ALA A 57 12.74 5.78 -18.66
CA ALA A 57 12.40 6.48 -19.88
C ALA A 57 13.67 7.07 -20.53
N THR A 58 13.76 6.94 -21.85
CA THR A 58 14.80 7.53 -22.70
C THR A 58 14.16 8.44 -23.75
N LEU A 59 14.97 9.13 -24.55
CA LEU A 59 14.48 9.91 -25.69
C LEU A 59 13.73 9.05 -26.73
N ASN A 60 14.00 7.74 -26.77
CA ASN A 60 13.42 6.80 -27.74
C ASN A 60 12.31 5.93 -27.15
N GLY A 61 11.86 6.22 -25.92
CA GLY A 61 10.85 5.45 -25.20
C GLY A 61 11.41 4.70 -24.00
N LEU A 62 10.69 3.67 -23.55
CA LEU A 62 11.04 2.89 -22.35
C LEU A 62 12.15 1.87 -22.65
N ASP A 63 13.19 1.85 -21.81
CA ASP A 63 14.30 0.90 -21.92
C ASP A 63 14.09 -0.30 -20.98
N TYR A 64 13.41 -1.33 -21.49
CA TYR A 64 13.14 -2.56 -20.75
C TYR A 64 14.40 -3.37 -20.43
N ARG A 65 15.51 -3.16 -21.14
CA ARG A 65 16.78 -3.83 -20.84
C ARG A 65 17.46 -3.23 -19.61
N ALA A 66 17.08 -2.01 -19.23
CA ALA A 66 17.56 -1.32 -18.02
C ALA A 66 16.55 -1.36 -16.85
N THR A 67 15.60 -2.31 -16.87
CA THR A 67 14.62 -2.48 -15.78
C THR A 67 15.31 -2.73 -14.44
N LYS A 68 14.83 -2.07 -13.39
CA LYS A 68 15.30 -2.24 -12.01
C LYS A 68 14.13 -2.53 -11.09
N GLU A 69 14.31 -3.47 -10.18
CA GLU A 69 13.37 -3.68 -9.09
C GLU A 69 13.52 -2.54 -8.06
N LEU A 70 12.45 -1.79 -7.82
CA LEU A 70 12.39 -0.72 -6.82
C LEU A 70 11.30 -0.99 -5.78
N PRO A 71 11.44 -0.49 -4.54
CA PRO A 71 10.40 -0.64 -3.52
C PRO A 71 9.15 0.16 -3.85
N VAL A 72 7.98 -0.40 -3.56
CA VAL A 72 6.72 0.35 -3.54
C VAL A 72 6.65 1.06 -2.18
N ARG A 73 6.80 2.39 -2.17
CA ARG A 73 6.90 3.19 -0.94
C ARG A 73 5.54 3.74 -0.51
N GLU A 74 5.28 3.75 0.80
CA GLU A 74 4.12 4.41 1.44
C GLU A 74 2.74 3.96 0.92
N ALA A 75 2.67 2.79 0.27
CA ALA A 75 1.45 2.28 -0.32
C ALA A 75 0.62 1.51 0.71
N ILE A 76 -0.71 1.68 0.65
CA ILE A 76 -1.62 0.98 1.55
C ILE A 76 -1.59 -0.54 1.27
N VAL A 77 -1.40 -1.32 2.32
CA VAL A 77 -1.46 -2.78 2.31
C VAL A 77 -2.60 -3.25 3.20
N GLN A 78 -3.48 -4.10 2.68
CA GLN A 78 -4.63 -4.63 3.39
C GLN A 78 -4.70 -6.15 3.29
N ALA A 79 -5.01 -6.82 4.40
CA ALA A 79 -5.43 -8.22 4.39
C ALA A 79 -6.96 -8.29 4.38
N TYR A 80 -7.48 -9.01 3.40
CA TYR A 80 -8.91 -9.27 3.25
C TYR A 80 -9.20 -10.74 3.56
N ASP A 81 -10.32 -11.00 4.24
CA ASP A 81 -10.87 -12.35 4.22
C ASP A 81 -11.48 -12.69 2.85
N LEU A 82 -11.92 -13.94 2.68
CA LEU A 82 -12.51 -14.42 1.43
C LEU A 82 -13.91 -13.83 1.16
N SER A 83 -14.52 -13.12 2.12
CA SER A 83 -15.78 -12.38 1.94
C SER A 83 -15.55 -10.93 1.46
N GLY A 84 -14.30 -10.46 1.47
CA GLY A 84 -13.93 -9.10 1.10
C GLY A 84 -13.90 -8.12 2.28
N THR A 85 -13.90 -8.61 3.52
CA THR A 85 -13.77 -7.77 4.72
C THR A 85 -12.29 -7.50 5.00
N VAL A 86 -11.92 -6.24 5.22
CA VAL A 86 -10.57 -5.87 5.67
C VAL A 86 -10.39 -6.32 7.11
N LEU A 87 -9.42 -7.19 7.37
CA LEU A 87 -9.08 -7.69 8.70
C LEU A 87 -7.90 -6.93 9.33
N ALA A 88 -6.98 -6.44 8.52
CA ALA A 88 -5.85 -5.63 8.94
C ALA A 88 -5.39 -4.71 7.82
N SER A 89 -4.80 -3.56 8.18
CA SER A 89 -4.27 -2.57 7.24
C SER A 89 -2.96 -1.99 7.77
N THR A 90 -2.03 -1.70 6.88
CA THR A 90 -0.78 -0.98 7.14
C THR A 90 -0.37 -0.20 5.88
N SER A 91 0.80 0.42 5.88
CA SER A 91 1.46 0.94 4.68
C SER A 91 2.85 0.35 4.53
N THR A 92 3.38 0.31 3.32
CA THR A 92 4.81 0.01 3.11
C THR A 92 5.69 1.16 3.56
N ASP A 93 6.89 0.85 4.04
CA ASP A 93 7.91 1.87 4.34
C ASP A 93 8.72 2.30 3.10
N ASP A 94 9.70 3.19 3.28
CA ASP A 94 10.61 3.65 2.22
C ASP A 94 11.43 2.51 1.55
N GLN A 95 11.52 1.33 2.18
CA GLN A 95 12.19 0.14 1.66
C GLN A 95 11.19 -0.91 1.11
N GLY A 96 9.91 -0.55 1.02
CA GLY A 96 8.82 -1.38 0.55
C GLY A 96 8.36 -2.43 1.55
N SER A 97 8.83 -2.38 2.79
CA SER A 97 8.55 -3.40 3.81
C SER A 97 7.20 -3.14 4.46
N TYR A 98 6.46 -4.21 4.78
CA TYR A 98 5.19 -4.14 5.50
C TYR A 98 5.07 -5.24 6.53
N GLN A 99 4.20 -5.03 7.52
CA GLN A 99 3.82 -6.03 8.51
C GLN A 99 2.35 -5.87 8.91
N LEU A 100 1.63 -6.98 8.91
CA LEU A 100 0.26 -7.11 9.38
C LEU A 100 0.23 -8.08 10.56
N VAL A 101 -0.61 -7.79 11.55
CA VAL A 101 -0.88 -8.70 12.68
C VAL A 101 -2.27 -9.28 12.48
N LEU A 102 -2.35 -10.61 12.42
CA LEU A 102 -3.58 -11.33 12.10
C LEU A 102 -3.86 -12.41 13.14
N THR A 103 -5.13 -12.64 13.44
CA THR A 103 -5.56 -13.76 14.28
C THR A 103 -5.48 -15.08 13.50
N PRO A 104 -4.98 -16.17 14.09
CA PRO A 104 -4.91 -17.47 13.42
C PRO A 104 -6.27 -18.09 13.10
N GLY A 105 -6.26 -19.12 12.24
CA GLY A 105 -7.45 -19.90 11.88
C GLY A 105 -8.24 -19.32 10.70
N ILE A 106 -7.68 -18.34 9.99
CA ILE A 106 -8.34 -17.64 8.87
C ILE A 106 -7.57 -17.81 7.56
N LYS A 107 -8.27 -17.55 6.45
CA LYS A 107 -7.68 -17.40 5.12
C LYS A 107 -7.77 -15.96 4.67
N VAL A 108 -6.67 -15.43 4.17
CA VAL A 108 -6.61 -14.03 3.71
C VAL A 108 -5.99 -13.89 2.34
N GLN A 109 -6.32 -12.80 1.64
CA GLN A 109 -5.54 -12.29 0.52
C GLN A 109 -4.96 -10.93 0.90
N VAL A 110 -3.70 -10.70 0.58
CA VAL A 110 -3.07 -9.39 0.76
C VAL A 110 -3.23 -8.59 -0.51
N ARG A 111 -3.72 -7.37 -0.38
CA ARG A 111 -3.89 -6.41 -1.47
C ARG A 111 -3.06 -5.16 -1.17
N VAL A 112 -2.19 -4.78 -2.09
CA VAL A 112 -1.42 -3.53 -2.06
C VAL A 112 -2.04 -2.57 -3.05
N GLN A 113 -2.55 -1.45 -2.57
CA GLN A 113 -3.19 -0.44 -3.41
C GLN A 113 -2.14 0.51 -3.99
N ALA A 114 -2.33 0.92 -5.24
CA ALA A 114 -1.61 2.06 -5.82
C ALA A 114 -2.17 3.37 -5.25
N ARG A 115 -2.07 3.55 -3.93
CA ARG A 115 -2.58 4.69 -3.18
C ARG A 115 -1.67 5.07 -2.02
N LEU A 116 -1.39 6.36 -1.90
CA LEU A 116 -0.78 7.00 -0.76
C LEU A 116 -1.89 7.66 0.05
N LEU A 117 -1.91 7.43 1.37
CA LEU A 117 -2.91 8.05 2.25
C LEU A 117 -2.27 8.47 3.56
N GLN A 118 -2.39 9.75 3.86
CA GLN A 118 -2.10 10.31 5.17
C GLN A 118 -3.20 11.32 5.51
N ASP A 119 -3.98 11.00 6.55
CA ASP A 119 -5.18 11.76 6.90
C ASP A 119 -4.89 13.26 7.07
N GLY A 120 -5.64 14.08 6.35
CA GLY A 120 -5.52 15.54 6.37
C GLY A 120 -4.24 16.08 5.72
N ILE A 121 -3.40 15.24 5.10
CA ILE A 121 -2.13 15.65 4.51
C ILE A 121 -2.05 15.29 3.03
N TRP A 122 -2.36 14.07 2.61
CA TRP A 122 -2.48 13.70 1.20
C TRP A 122 -3.34 12.45 1.00
N ASP A 123 -3.96 12.38 -0.17
CA ASP A 123 -4.65 11.19 -0.67
C ASP A 123 -4.40 11.11 -2.18
N VAL A 124 -3.44 10.28 -2.59
CA VAL A 124 -3.05 10.11 -4.00
C VAL A 124 -3.42 8.71 -4.43
N ALA A 125 -4.27 8.56 -5.44
CA ALA A 125 -4.70 7.25 -5.93
C ALA A 125 -4.56 7.12 -7.44
N VAL A 126 -3.99 6.00 -7.90
CA VAL A 126 -3.98 5.63 -9.32
C VAL A 126 -5.17 4.72 -9.60
N ARG A 127 -6.08 5.17 -10.49
CA ARG A 127 -7.40 4.57 -10.72
C ARG A 127 -7.61 4.10 -12.15
N ASP A 128 -8.38 3.03 -12.30
CA ASP A 128 -8.77 2.46 -13.58
C ASP A 128 -9.91 3.27 -14.22
N ASN A 129 -9.59 4.05 -15.24
CA ASN A 129 -10.58 4.85 -15.97
C ASN A 129 -11.32 4.07 -17.07
N THR A 130 -11.10 2.76 -17.19
CA THR A 130 -11.90 1.88 -18.05
C THR A 130 -13.04 1.21 -17.30
N ALA A 131 -13.01 1.23 -15.96
CA ALA A 131 -14.05 0.64 -15.13
C ALA A 131 -15.40 1.37 -15.30
N PRO A 132 -16.56 0.67 -15.29
CA PRO A 132 -17.87 1.29 -15.44
C PRO A 132 -18.14 2.43 -14.44
N ALA A 133 -17.59 2.33 -13.23
CA ALA A 133 -17.71 3.36 -12.19
C ALA A 133 -17.14 4.73 -12.62
N TYR A 134 -16.09 4.75 -13.44
CA TYR A 134 -15.47 5.99 -13.93
C TYR A 134 -16.47 6.87 -14.71
N ALA A 135 -17.32 6.24 -15.54
CA ALA A 135 -18.33 6.95 -16.33
C ALA A 135 -19.47 7.53 -15.47
N VAL A 136 -19.71 6.96 -14.28
CA VAL A 136 -20.71 7.45 -13.32
C VAL A 136 -20.12 8.62 -12.51
N LYS A 137 -18.94 8.41 -11.94
CA LYS A 137 -18.18 9.44 -11.21
C LYS A 137 -16.69 9.08 -11.30
N PRO A 138 -15.83 9.92 -11.90
CA PRO A 138 -14.41 9.60 -12.04
C PRO A 138 -13.73 9.18 -10.72
N ASP A 139 -14.06 9.80 -9.60
CA ASP A 139 -13.47 9.48 -8.29
C ASP A 139 -13.93 8.13 -7.70
N SER A 140 -15.01 7.52 -8.23
CA SER A 140 -15.47 6.18 -7.82
C SER A 140 -14.82 5.07 -8.63
N ALA A 141 -14.01 5.40 -9.64
CA ALA A 141 -13.17 4.44 -10.34
C ALA A 141 -12.30 3.64 -9.35
N PRO A 142 -12.18 2.32 -9.51
CA PRO A 142 -11.43 1.50 -8.58
C PRO A 142 -9.95 1.86 -8.62
N VAL A 143 -9.31 1.82 -7.46
CA VAL A 143 -7.86 1.99 -7.33
C VAL A 143 -7.18 0.70 -7.83
N TYR A 144 -6.12 0.83 -8.63
CA TYR A 144 -5.32 -0.32 -9.03
C TYR A 144 -4.67 -0.98 -7.81
N ALA A 145 -4.55 -2.31 -7.84
CA ALA A 145 -3.93 -3.03 -6.75
C ALA A 145 -3.22 -4.31 -7.20
N LEU A 146 -2.14 -4.66 -6.50
CA LEU A 146 -1.51 -5.98 -6.56
C LEU A 146 -2.19 -6.86 -5.51
N THR A 147 -2.59 -8.08 -5.87
CA THR A 147 -3.26 -9.02 -4.95
C THR A 147 -2.48 -10.33 -4.90
N SER A 148 -2.25 -10.85 -3.70
CA SER A 148 -1.57 -12.12 -3.47
C SER A 148 -2.46 -13.33 -3.77
N SER A 149 -1.85 -14.51 -3.84
CA SER A 149 -2.59 -15.76 -3.62
C SER A 149 -3.11 -15.83 -2.16
N THR A 150 -4.06 -16.73 -1.91
CA THR A 150 -4.62 -16.93 -0.57
C THR A 150 -3.57 -17.48 0.40
N GLN A 151 -3.44 -16.86 1.55
CA GLN A 151 -2.58 -17.26 2.67
C GLN A 151 -3.41 -17.92 3.77
N ASN A 152 -2.89 -18.99 4.35
CA ASN A 152 -3.49 -19.64 5.52
C ASN A 152 -2.78 -19.12 6.78
N ILE A 153 -3.49 -18.37 7.61
CA ILE A 153 -2.91 -17.80 8.83
C ILE A 153 -3.02 -18.83 9.95
N ASN A 154 -1.90 -19.45 10.31
CA ASN A 154 -1.85 -20.63 11.18
C ASN A 154 -1.18 -20.36 12.54
N GLY A 155 -0.96 -19.09 12.90
CA GLY A 155 -0.34 -18.72 14.16
C GLY A 155 1.19 -18.68 14.13
N GLN A 156 1.80 -18.98 12.99
CA GLN A 156 3.23 -18.77 12.78
C GLN A 156 3.46 -17.49 11.98
N ASP A 157 4.61 -16.85 12.20
CA ASP A 157 5.03 -15.72 11.39
C ASP A 157 5.28 -16.17 9.95
N GLN A 158 4.85 -15.35 8.99
CA GLN A 158 4.87 -15.64 7.56
C GLN A 158 5.54 -14.52 6.78
N LEU A 159 6.36 -14.92 5.80
CA LEU A 159 6.97 -14.02 4.83
C LEU A 159 6.20 -14.09 3.51
N LEU A 160 5.71 -12.95 3.03
CA LEU A 160 5.00 -12.79 1.77
C LEU A 160 5.54 -11.58 1.02
N ASN A 161 6.51 -11.81 0.14
CA ASN A 161 6.94 -10.79 -0.79
C ASN A 161 5.98 -10.69 -1.97
N LEU A 162 5.74 -9.49 -2.45
CA LEU A 162 4.87 -9.21 -3.59
C LEU A 162 5.63 -8.38 -4.61
N HIS A 163 5.51 -8.74 -5.88
CA HIS A 163 6.21 -8.07 -6.97
C HIS A 163 5.25 -7.70 -8.09
N ALA A 164 5.29 -6.43 -8.50
CA ALA A 164 4.55 -5.90 -9.63
C ALA A 164 5.45 -5.88 -10.87
N ALA A 165 5.26 -6.83 -11.78
CA ALA A 165 6.04 -6.94 -13.01
C ALA A 165 5.60 -5.92 -14.08
N SER A 166 6.53 -5.54 -14.95
CA SER A 166 6.32 -4.62 -16.07
C SER A 166 5.34 -5.15 -17.12
N GLY A 167 5.19 -6.48 -17.19
CA GLY A 167 4.41 -7.17 -18.20
C GLY A 167 5.15 -7.37 -19.53
N TRP A 168 6.40 -6.91 -19.64
CA TRP A 168 7.25 -7.03 -20.82
C TRP A 168 8.05 -8.34 -20.79
N LEU A 169 7.97 -9.12 -21.86
CA LEU A 169 8.68 -10.38 -22.06
C LEU A 169 8.94 -10.57 -23.56
N ASP A 170 10.14 -11.03 -23.93
CA ASP A 170 10.52 -11.32 -25.32
C ASP A 170 10.22 -10.17 -26.31
N GLU A 171 10.65 -8.95 -25.94
CA GLU A 171 10.50 -7.73 -26.74
C GLU A 171 9.05 -7.31 -27.05
N LYS A 172 8.10 -7.79 -26.25
CA LYS A 172 6.68 -7.39 -26.33
C LYS A 172 6.02 -7.38 -24.96
N TYR A 173 4.84 -6.77 -24.87
CA TYR A 173 3.97 -7.00 -23.73
C TYR A 173 3.27 -8.35 -23.88
N ALA A 174 3.54 -9.26 -22.94
CA ALA A 174 2.93 -10.59 -22.89
C ALA A 174 2.05 -10.79 -21.65
N ASN A 175 2.27 -9.99 -20.60
CA ASN A 175 1.62 -10.13 -19.30
C ASN A 175 0.97 -8.81 -18.85
N ALA A 176 0.23 -8.86 -17.73
CA ALA A 176 -0.33 -7.68 -17.10
C ALA A 176 0.78 -6.68 -16.73
N ARG A 177 0.53 -5.39 -16.98
CA ARG A 177 1.47 -4.29 -16.66
C ARG A 177 1.28 -3.81 -15.21
N SER A 178 1.37 -4.72 -14.25
CA SER A 178 1.06 -4.42 -12.85
C SER A 178 2.01 -3.40 -12.22
N ALA A 179 3.24 -3.25 -12.75
CA ALA A 179 4.18 -2.21 -12.31
C ALA A 179 3.73 -0.77 -12.62
N ALA A 180 2.95 -0.57 -13.70
CA ALA A 180 2.62 0.77 -14.19
C ALA A 180 1.94 1.68 -13.15
N PRO A 181 0.88 1.26 -12.44
CA PRO A 181 0.25 2.10 -11.43
C PRO A 181 1.19 2.42 -10.25
N PHE A 182 2.08 1.49 -9.86
CA PHE A 182 3.04 1.75 -8.77
C PHE A 182 4.18 2.67 -9.20
N SER A 183 4.65 2.57 -10.45
CA SER A 183 5.63 3.52 -11.02
C SER A 183 5.08 4.95 -11.05
N ILE A 184 3.81 5.12 -11.44
CA ILE A 184 3.12 6.42 -11.40
C ILE A 184 3.02 6.95 -9.96
N LEU A 185 2.60 6.09 -9.02
CA LEU A 185 2.48 6.45 -7.62
C LEU A 185 3.83 6.90 -7.02
N ASP A 186 4.90 6.17 -7.35
CA ASP A 186 6.25 6.45 -6.85
C ASP A 186 6.77 7.81 -7.33
N GLN A 187 6.50 8.17 -8.58
CA GLN A 187 6.86 9.49 -9.11
C GLN A 187 6.06 10.62 -8.47
N ALA A 188 4.77 10.39 -8.17
CA ALA A 188 3.97 11.34 -7.42
C ALA A 188 4.52 11.52 -6.00
N TYR A 189 4.87 10.42 -5.31
CA TYR A 189 5.52 10.46 -4.00
C TYR A 189 6.83 11.25 -4.05
N ALA A 190 7.73 10.93 -4.98
CA ALA A 190 9.01 11.61 -5.11
C ALA A 190 8.86 13.11 -5.38
N ALA A 191 7.90 13.52 -6.19
CA ALA A 191 7.59 14.93 -6.43
C ALA A 191 7.07 15.63 -5.16
N MET A 192 6.14 15.00 -4.44
CA MET A 192 5.62 15.54 -3.18
C MET A 192 6.73 15.72 -2.14
N GLN A 193 7.61 14.72 -1.99
CA GLN A 193 8.72 14.80 -1.03
C GLN A 193 9.69 15.93 -1.37
N LYS A 194 10.02 16.15 -2.65
CA LYS A 194 10.85 17.29 -3.08
C LYS A 194 10.23 18.63 -2.67
N ILE A 195 8.93 18.82 -2.86
CA ILE A 195 8.26 20.07 -2.48
C ILE A 195 8.28 20.23 -0.95
N ARG A 196 8.08 19.14 -0.20
CA ARG A 196 8.08 19.18 1.27
C ARG A 196 9.45 19.38 1.90
N GLN A 197 10.54 19.10 1.17
CA GLN A 197 11.88 19.49 1.60
C GLN A 197 11.99 21.02 1.75
N GLU A 198 11.28 21.77 0.91
CA GLU A 198 11.24 23.24 0.96
C GLU A 198 10.10 23.77 1.85
N VAL A 199 8.94 23.09 1.84
CA VAL A 199 7.74 23.49 2.62
C VAL A 199 7.20 22.29 3.43
N PRO A 200 7.77 21.97 4.61
CA PRO A 200 7.44 20.76 5.36
C PRO A 200 5.98 20.66 5.83
N THR A 201 5.33 21.82 6.01
CA THR A 201 3.94 21.96 6.47
C THR A 201 2.92 21.90 5.33
N LEU A 202 3.37 21.78 4.08
CA LEU A 202 2.46 21.72 2.94
C LEU A 202 1.58 20.46 3.02
N GLN A 203 0.27 20.69 2.97
CA GLN A 203 -0.74 19.65 2.77
C GLN A 203 -1.09 19.61 1.28
N PHE A 204 -1.07 18.42 0.70
CA PHE A 204 -1.48 18.23 -0.68
C PHE A 204 -2.98 17.94 -0.75
N PRO A 205 -3.72 18.62 -1.63
CA PRO A 205 -5.10 18.22 -1.89
C PRO A 205 -5.13 16.78 -2.45
N PRO A 206 -6.24 16.06 -2.29
CA PRO A 206 -6.41 14.75 -2.92
C PRO A 206 -6.15 14.79 -4.42
N LEU A 207 -5.48 13.76 -4.94
CA LEU A 207 -5.11 13.63 -6.34
C LEU A 207 -5.50 12.24 -6.87
N ASN A 208 -6.42 12.21 -7.84
CA ASN A 208 -6.71 11.01 -8.61
C ASN A 208 -5.94 11.05 -9.93
N ILE A 209 -5.12 10.02 -10.17
CA ILE A 209 -4.42 9.82 -11.43
C ILE A 209 -5.10 8.68 -12.17
N TYR A 210 -5.52 8.92 -13.40
CA TYR A 210 -6.24 7.93 -14.18
C TYR A 210 -5.31 7.24 -15.18
N TRP A 211 -5.31 5.91 -15.15
CA TRP A 211 -4.47 5.10 -16.02
C TRP A 211 -5.29 3.97 -16.66
N ALA A 212 -4.90 3.58 -17.86
CA ALA A 212 -5.41 2.40 -18.56
C ALA A 212 -4.35 1.82 -19.51
N LEU A 213 -4.42 0.51 -19.76
CA LEU A 213 -3.55 -0.20 -20.69
C LEU A 213 -3.65 0.33 -22.13
N LEU A 214 -4.87 0.68 -22.54
CA LEU A 214 -5.20 1.25 -23.83
C LEU A 214 -5.70 2.68 -23.60
N HIS A 215 -4.85 3.66 -23.88
CA HIS A 215 -5.31 5.05 -23.96
C HIS A 215 -6.25 5.14 -25.16
N LYS A 216 -7.54 5.31 -24.92
CA LYS A 216 -8.42 5.93 -25.91
C LYS A 216 -8.19 7.44 -25.78
N SER A 217 -7.85 8.11 -26.86
CA SER A 217 -7.82 9.58 -26.87
C SER A 217 -9.14 10.08 -26.31
N ALA A 218 -9.08 10.90 -25.25
CA ALA A 218 -10.25 11.67 -24.88
C ALA A 218 -10.56 12.58 -26.08
N ILE A 219 -11.78 12.49 -26.62
CA ILE A 219 -12.29 13.53 -27.50
C ILE A 219 -12.39 14.75 -26.60
N GLY A 220 -11.41 15.65 -26.69
CA GLY A 220 -11.50 16.95 -26.07
C GLY A 220 -12.77 17.61 -26.59
N GLN A 221 -13.78 17.76 -25.75
CA GLN A 221 -14.82 18.75 -25.99
C GLN A 221 -14.11 20.10 -25.89
N GLY A 222 -13.65 20.61 -27.04
CA GLY A 222 -13.07 21.93 -27.12
C GLY A 222 -14.02 22.93 -26.47
N ILE A 223 -13.47 23.84 -25.66
CA ILE A 223 -14.21 24.98 -25.15
C ILE A 223 -14.84 25.68 -26.36
N PRO A 224 -16.17 25.84 -26.44
CA PRO A 224 -16.79 26.55 -27.55
C PRO A 224 -16.21 27.96 -27.59
N ASN A 225 -15.69 28.34 -28.75
CA ASN A 225 -15.18 29.68 -29.00
C ASN A 225 -16.30 30.70 -28.71
N PRO A 226 -16.14 31.64 -27.78
CA PRO A 226 -17.12 32.71 -27.61
C PRO A 226 -17.10 33.55 -28.89
N LYS A 227 -18.24 33.64 -29.57
CA LYS A 227 -18.48 34.61 -30.64
C LYS A 227 -18.50 36.02 -30.08
#